data_AF-A0A7S0CQZ7-F1
#
_entry.id   AF-A0A7S0CQZ7-F1
#
_cell.length_a   1.000
_cell.length_b   1.000
_cell.length_c   1.000
_cell.angle_alpha   90.00
_cell.angle_beta   90.00
_cell.angle_gamma   90.00
#
_symmetry.space_group_name_H-M   'P 1'
#
loop_
_entity.id
_entity.type
_entity.pdbx_description
1 polymer ?
#
loop_
_entity_poly.entity_id
_entity_poly.type
_entity_poly.pdbx_seq_one_letter_code
_entity_poly.pdbx_strand_id
1 'polypeptide(L)'
;MKPNRQKKRSRGGKTISHTLSYVLRHKAVDMGLHMTSDGYVKVSELLKLDVFRRFQEDEKDLKSIQSIVTNCPKQRYAIKMEEGAWWIRANQGHSIKNLDDTSMMKQITSPTEVKICVHGTYWRFFESIRKGGLNRMTRKHIHFSSAEFGSREMISGMRRNCEILIHLDVKKCIEDKIGLFLSQNQVILSDGVNGKGVIPPEYFAKVQEIVPNGRSYTFRDLADWKSIEIPKTAKRSTKNLNENKSDRGPVTGKSTPKLTIDGFRYLIVLDFEATCEEGKRIEPQEIIEFPSVLVDVATKKIVSEIQQYVKPVHHPTLSKFCINLTGIGQDKVDKGVDFKTAINAHAEWIYENTKGESFLIVTCGDWDLRSMIKRQCRTSGLPVPSYLKMWCNIKEAFGYCYSTQTARGMTDMLQKLDMKLEGRHHSGIDDCRNLARISIRMLDKNFKFCPTASSDRSHKAYIQAINPVWKREFVKKPYRGGGRRYGGRGRVRR
;
A
#
# COMPACT_ATOMS: atom_id res chain seq x y z
N MET A 1 -9.84 -10.99 47.08
CA MET A 1 -9.17 -11.54 45.86
C MET A 1 -9.86 -11.00 44.62
N LYS A 2 -9.14 -10.53 43.58
CA LYS A 2 -9.73 -10.16 42.28
C LYS A 2 -9.12 -11.04 41.18
N PRO A 3 -9.90 -11.60 40.23
CA PRO A 3 -9.41 -12.61 39.30
C PRO A 3 -8.48 -12.04 38.22
N ASN A 4 -7.43 -12.81 37.91
CA ASN A 4 -6.33 -12.44 37.03
C ASN A 4 -6.75 -12.56 35.54
N ARG A 5 -7.12 -11.45 34.89
CA ARG A 5 -7.40 -11.42 33.44
C ARG A 5 -6.10 -11.55 32.63
N GLN A 6 -5.75 -12.78 32.25
CA GLN A 6 -4.65 -13.06 31.33
C GLN A 6 -4.81 -12.29 30.00
N LYS A 7 -3.76 -11.59 29.57
CA LYS A 7 -3.70 -10.86 28.31
C LYS A 7 -3.71 -11.82 27.11
N LYS A 8 -4.83 -11.97 26.39
CA LYS A 8 -4.87 -12.61 25.07
C LYS A 8 -3.97 -11.82 24.09
N ARG A 9 -2.85 -12.42 23.67
CA ARG A 9 -1.87 -11.85 22.72
C ARG A 9 -2.46 -11.90 21.30
N SER A 10 -2.81 -10.77 20.71
CA SER A 10 -3.32 -10.69 19.34
C SER A 10 -2.21 -10.94 18.29
N ARG A 11 -1.98 -12.21 17.96
CA ARG A 11 -1.06 -12.65 16.90
C ARG A 11 -1.60 -12.22 15.52
N GLY A 12 -0.80 -11.55 14.70
CA GLY A 12 -1.29 -10.88 13.49
C GLY A 12 -1.73 -11.82 12.34
N GLY A 13 -3.03 -11.98 12.12
CA GLY A 13 -3.64 -12.83 11.08
C GLY A 13 -3.50 -12.31 9.63
N LYS A 14 -3.08 -13.18 8.71
CA LYS A 14 -3.14 -12.95 7.25
C LYS A 14 -4.62 -12.81 6.84
N THR A 15 -4.94 -12.12 5.74
CA THR A 15 -6.33 -12.12 5.24
C THR A 15 -6.69 -13.48 4.64
N ILE A 16 -7.97 -13.83 4.60
CA ILE A 16 -8.44 -15.10 4.05
C ILE A 16 -8.03 -15.27 2.58
N SER A 17 -8.23 -14.26 1.72
CA SER A 17 -7.80 -14.30 0.30
C SER A 17 -6.27 -14.46 0.13
N HIS A 18 -5.45 -13.83 0.98
CA HIS A 18 -4.00 -14.08 0.96
C HIS A 18 -3.66 -15.50 1.41
N THR A 19 -4.36 -16.03 2.41
CA THR A 19 -4.16 -17.39 2.90
C THR A 19 -4.58 -18.40 1.82
N LEU A 20 -5.72 -18.17 1.18
CA LEU A 20 -6.26 -18.94 0.07
C LEU A 20 -5.31 -18.99 -1.13
N SER A 21 -4.88 -17.84 -1.65
CA SER A 21 -3.86 -17.78 -2.72
C SER A 21 -2.55 -18.48 -2.34
N TYR A 22 -2.12 -18.40 -1.07
CA TYR A 22 -0.88 -19.05 -0.62
C TYR A 22 -1.02 -20.58 -0.51
N VAL A 23 -2.13 -21.08 0.03
CA VAL A 23 -2.39 -22.52 0.14
C VAL A 23 -2.53 -23.12 -1.25
N LEU A 24 -3.47 -22.61 -2.06
CA LEU A 24 -3.75 -23.16 -3.39
C LEU A 24 -2.52 -23.17 -4.32
N ARG A 25 -1.64 -22.15 -4.25
CA ARG A 25 -0.48 -22.05 -5.15
C ARG A 25 0.78 -22.77 -4.67
N HIS A 26 0.94 -22.96 -3.36
CA HIS A 26 2.25 -23.33 -2.79
C HIS A 26 2.22 -24.37 -1.68
N LYS A 27 1.05 -24.67 -1.09
CA LYS A 27 0.97 -25.47 0.15
C LYS A 27 -0.18 -26.48 0.22
N ALA A 28 -1.03 -26.61 -0.79
CA ALA A 28 -2.14 -27.57 -0.75
C ALA A 28 -1.66 -29.01 -0.45
N VAL A 29 -0.70 -29.51 -1.23
CA VAL A 29 -0.11 -30.85 -1.05
C VAL A 29 0.68 -30.96 0.26
N ASP A 30 1.54 -29.99 0.57
CA ASP A 30 2.29 -29.91 1.84
C ASP A 30 1.40 -29.91 3.09
N MET A 31 0.12 -29.53 2.94
CA MET A 31 -0.88 -29.49 4.02
C MET A 31 -1.85 -30.67 3.98
N GLY A 32 -1.57 -31.70 3.19
CA GLY A 32 -2.35 -32.94 3.12
C GLY A 32 -3.69 -32.81 2.40
N LEU A 33 -3.92 -31.74 1.61
CA LEU A 33 -5.13 -31.65 0.78
C LEU A 33 -4.98 -32.53 -0.47
N HIS A 34 -6.04 -33.27 -0.80
CA HIS A 34 -6.13 -33.91 -2.10
C HIS A 34 -6.36 -32.85 -3.18
N MET A 35 -5.36 -32.66 -4.04
CA MET A 35 -5.40 -31.72 -5.15
C MET A 35 -5.37 -32.48 -6.48
N THR A 36 -6.31 -32.19 -7.35
CA THR A 36 -6.41 -32.78 -8.69
C THR A 36 -5.29 -32.30 -9.61
N SER A 37 -5.09 -32.99 -10.74
CA SER A 37 -4.11 -32.60 -11.78
C SER A 37 -4.39 -31.22 -12.40
N ASP A 38 -5.65 -30.78 -12.39
CA ASP A 38 -6.10 -29.44 -12.81
C ASP A 38 -6.10 -28.41 -11.64
N GLY A 39 -5.54 -28.78 -10.49
CA GLY A 39 -5.23 -27.89 -9.37
C GLY A 39 -6.41 -27.55 -8.45
N TYR A 40 -7.55 -28.23 -8.57
CA TYR A 40 -8.68 -28.07 -7.65
C TYR A 40 -8.47 -28.85 -6.34
N VAL A 41 -8.95 -28.27 -5.24
CA VAL A 41 -9.12 -28.94 -3.93
C VAL A 41 -10.57 -28.82 -3.48
N LYS A 42 -11.06 -29.81 -2.73
CA LYS A 42 -12.40 -29.75 -2.12
C LYS A 42 -12.44 -28.61 -1.09
N VAL A 43 -13.44 -27.72 -1.21
CA VAL A 43 -13.62 -26.57 -0.31
C VAL A 43 -13.85 -27.04 1.14
N SER A 44 -14.55 -28.17 1.32
CA SER A 44 -14.81 -28.80 2.62
C SER A 44 -13.56 -29.34 3.32
N GLU A 45 -12.53 -29.77 2.58
CA GLU A 45 -11.24 -30.22 3.12
C GLU A 45 -10.33 -29.03 3.42
N LEU A 46 -10.23 -28.11 2.46
CA LEU A 46 -9.49 -26.85 2.59
C LEU A 46 -9.89 -26.09 3.86
N LEU A 47 -11.18 -26.08 4.18
CA LEU A 47 -11.74 -25.44 5.37
C LEU A 47 -11.35 -26.12 6.69
N LYS A 48 -11.05 -27.41 6.72
CA LYS A 48 -10.67 -28.12 7.96
C LYS A 48 -9.27 -27.74 8.45
N LEU A 49 -8.43 -27.13 7.61
CA LEU A 49 -7.07 -26.74 7.98
C LEU A 49 -7.05 -25.61 9.02
N ASP A 50 -6.18 -25.73 10.02
CA ASP A 50 -6.00 -24.76 11.12
C ASP A 50 -5.74 -23.32 10.66
N VAL A 51 -5.14 -23.16 9.48
CA VAL A 51 -4.87 -21.83 8.89
C VAL A 51 -6.15 -21.10 8.46
N PHE A 52 -7.26 -21.82 8.30
CA PHE A 52 -8.60 -21.30 8.02
C PHE A 52 -9.54 -21.35 9.23
N ARG A 53 -9.28 -22.18 10.25
CA ARG A 53 -10.08 -22.28 11.50
C ARG A 53 -10.33 -20.92 12.19
N ARG A 54 -9.35 -20.01 12.13
CA ARG A 54 -9.46 -18.61 12.60
C ARG A 54 -10.40 -17.69 11.78
N PHE A 55 -11.06 -18.21 10.75
CA PHE A 55 -12.08 -17.55 9.92
C PHE A 55 -13.39 -18.36 9.93
N GLN A 56 -13.59 -19.20 10.95
CA GLN A 56 -14.79 -20.04 11.15
C GLN A 56 -15.53 -19.70 12.45
N GLU A 57 -15.22 -18.57 13.09
CA GLU A 57 -15.86 -18.15 14.35
C GLU A 57 -17.28 -17.60 14.15
N ASP A 58 -17.75 -17.48 12.90
CA ASP A 58 -19.08 -17.01 12.52
C ASP A 58 -19.67 -17.95 11.45
N GLU A 59 -20.85 -18.51 11.68
CA GLU A 59 -21.49 -19.48 10.76
C GLU A 59 -21.84 -18.82 9.41
N LYS A 60 -21.96 -17.49 9.39
CA LYS A 60 -22.09 -16.66 8.18
C LYS A 60 -20.82 -16.66 7.31
N ASP A 61 -19.64 -16.98 7.84
CA ASP A 61 -18.37 -16.95 7.06
C ASP A 61 -18.23 -18.10 6.06
N LEU A 62 -19.01 -19.18 6.17
CA LEU A 62 -19.08 -20.21 5.13
C LEU A 62 -19.66 -19.66 3.81
N LYS A 63 -20.74 -18.86 3.90
CA LYS A 63 -21.26 -18.09 2.74
C LYS A 63 -20.29 -17.00 2.30
N SER A 64 -19.48 -16.47 3.21
CA SER A 64 -18.43 -15.47 2.93
C SER A 64 -17.36 -16.01 1.99
N ILE A 65 -16.92 -17.28 2.08
CA ILE A 65 -15.91 -17.83 1.14
C ILE A 65 -16.45 -17.92 -0.28
N GLN A 66 -17.67 -18.43 -0.45
CA GLN A 66 -18.32 -18.47 -1.77
C GLN A 66 -18.45 -17.04 -2.34
N SER A 67 -18.85 -16.08 -1.51
CA SER A 67 -18.86 -14.64 -1.86
C SER A 67 -17.47 -14.06 -2.16
N ILE A 68 -16.41 -14.41 -1.44
CA ILE A 68 -15.02 -13.95 -1.66
C ILE A 68 -14.45 -14.46 -2.98
N VAL A 69 -14.91 -15.64 -3.42
CA VAL A 69 -14.50 -16.28 -4.66
C VAL A 69 -15.27 -15.68 -5.84
N THR A 70 -16.61 -15.61 -5.74
CA THR A 70 -17.47 -14.98 -6.75
C THR A 70 -17.18 -13.48 -6.92
N ASN A 71 -17.00 -12.74 -5.83
CA ASN A 71 -16.71 -11.30 -5.84
C ASN A 71 -15.20 -10.98 -5.89
N CYS A 72 -14.35 -11.91 -6.37
CA CYS A 72 -12.90 -11.69 -6.39
C CYS A 72 -12.52 -10.63 -7.45
N PRO A 73 -12.06 -9.40 -7.10
CA PRO A 73 -11.96 -8.28 -8.05
C PRO A 73 -10.86 -8.39 -9.13
N LYS A 74 -10.20 -9.55 -9.22
CA LYS A 74 -9.18 -9.89 -10.23
C LYS A 74 -9.32 -11.32 -10.77
N GLN A 75 -10.46 -11.98 -10.54
CA GLN A 75 -10.71 -13.37 -10.92
C GLN A 75 -9.49 -14.28 -10.61
N ARG A 76 -9.08 -14.34 -9.34
CA ARG A 76 -7.86 -15.07 -8.93
C ARG A 76 -8.05 -16.57 -8.75
N TYR A 77 -9.30 -17.00 -8.67
CA TYR A 77 -9.73 -18.36 -8.36
C TYR A 77 -10.79 -18.79 -9.37
N ALA A 78 -10.90 -20.09 -9.58
CA ALA A 78 -12.03 -20.73 -10.24
C ALA A 78 -12.68 -21.67 -9.24
N ILE A 79 -14.00 -21.80 -9.32
CA ILE A 79 -14.80 -22.65 -8.45
C ILE A 79 -15.78 -23.44 -9.32
N LYS A 80 -15.94 -24.73 -9.04
CA LYS A 80 -16.91 -25.61 -9.71
C LYS A 80 -17.67 -26.44 -8.67
N MET A 81 -18.85 -26.92 -9.05
CA MET A 81 -19.64 -27.87 -8.28
C MET A 81 -19.67 -29.19 -9.04
N GLU A 82 -19.30 -30.29 -8.39
CA GLU A 82 -19.07 -31.60 -9.02
C GLU A 82 -19.38 -32.67 -7.96
N GLU A 83 -20.22 -33.65 -8.30
CA GLU A 83 -20.68 -34.73 -7.37
C GLU A 83 -21.25 -34.21 -6.04
N GLY A 84 -21.98 -33.09 -6.08
CA GLY A 84 -22.54 -32.45 -4.88
C GLY A 84 -21.52 -31.72 -3.99
N ALA A 85 -20.25 -31.68 -4.36
CA ALA A 85 -19.18 -30.99 -3.63
C ALA A 85 -18.70 -29.72 -4.36
N TRP A 86 -18.28 -28.72 -3.59
CA TRP A 86 -17.63 -27.51 -4.10
C TRP A 86 -16.11 -27.70 -4.17
N TRP A 87 -15.53 -27.32 -5.30
CA TRP A 87 -14.11 -27.42 -5.60
C TRP A 87 -13.53 -26.06 -5.97
N ILE A 88 -12.34 -25.72 -5.49
CA ILE A 88 -11.68 -24.43 -5.74
C ILE A 88 -10.20 -24.59 -6.16
N ARG A 89 -9.75 -23.74 -7.08
CA ARG A 89 -8.33 -23.60 -7.48
C ARG A 89 -7.88 -22.15 -7.60
N ALA A 90 -6.57 -21.92 -7.74
CA ALA A 90 -6.06 -20.63 -8.21
C ALA A 90 -5.95 -20.64 -9.74
N ASN A 91 -6.17 -19.50 -10.40
CA ASN A 91 -6.18 -19.45 -11.86
C ASN A 91 -4.78 -19.45 -12.50
N GLN A 92 -3.74 -19.12 -11.72
CA GLN A 92 -2.36 -19.01 -12.19
C GLN A 92 -1.37 -19.08 -11.03
N GLY A 93 -0.12 -19.45 -11.34
CA GLY A 93 1.06 -19.16 -10.53
C GLY A 93 1.29 -20.18 -9.42
N HIS A 94 1.03 -21.45 -9.72
CA HIS A 94 1.37 -22.56 -8.84
C HIS A 94 2.90 -22.76 -8.81
N SER A 95 3.40 -23.27 -7.69
CA SER A 95 4.78 -23.75 -7.55
C SER A 95 4.83 -25.16 -6.95
N ILE A 96 3.70 -25.87 -7.00
CA ILE A 96 3.59 -27.26 -6.53
C ILE A 96 4.16 -28.15 -7.64
N LYS A 97 5.05 -29.07 -7.27
CA LYS A 97 5.62 -30.03 -8.22
C LYS A 97 4.51 -30.89 -8.81
N ASN A 98 4.62 -31.24 -10.09
CA ASN A 98 3.69 -32.07 -10.85
C ASN A 98 2.33 -31.42 -11.22
N LEU A 99 2.10 -30.13 -10.91
CA LEU A 99 1.07 -29.35 -11.59
C LEU A 99 1.68 -28.67 -12.83
N ASP A 100 1.25 -29.07 -14.02
CA ASP A 100 1.57 -28.31 -15.22
C ASP A 100 0.55 -27.18 -15.45
N ASP A 101 0.85 -25.97 -14.95
CA ASP A 101 0.06 -24.76 -15.27
C ASP A 101 -0.19 -24.60 -16.79
N THR A 102 0.70 -25.11 -17.65
CA THR A 102 0.69 -24.86 -19.10
C THR A 102 -0.44 -25.63 -19.80
N SER A 103 -0.67 -26.90 -19.43
CA SER A 103 -1.86 -27.70 -19.79
C SER A 103 -3.21 -27.04 -19.50
N MET A 104 -3.21 -26.00 -18.64
CA MET A 104 -4.39 -25.28 -18.18
C MET A 104 -4.61 -23.93 -18.86
N MET A 105 -3.79 -23.62 -19.86
CA MET A 105 -3.86 -22.42 -20.67
C MET A 105 -4.14 -22.80 -22.12
N LYS A 106 -4.92 -21.99 -22.81
CA LYS A 106 -5.07 -22.14 -24.26
C LYS A 106 -3.82 -21.58 -24.92
N GLN A 107 -3.07 -22.40 -25.67
CA GLN A 107 -2.03 -21.88 -26.54
C GLN A 107 -2.68 -21.00 -27.62
N ILE A 108 -2.13 -19.81 -27.83
CA ILE A 108 -2.55 -18.89 -28.89
C ILE A 108 -1.79 -19.31 -30.14
N THR A 109 -2.49 -19.74 -31.19
CA THR A 109 -1.88 -20.23 -32.44
C THR A 109 -2.20 -19.34 -33.63
N SER A 110 -3.23 -18.51 -33.56
CA SER A 110 -3.53 -17.46 -34.54
C SER A 110 -3.48 -16.06 -33.92
N PRO A 111 -2.92 -15.04 -34.62
CA PRO A 111 -3.00 -13.65 -34.19
C PRO A 111 -4.43 -13.13 -34.03
N THR A 112 -5.40 -13.71 -34.74
CA THR A 112 -6.82 -13.30 -34.67
C THR A 112 -7.51 -13.68 -33.36
N GLU A 113 -6.93 -14.56 -32.56
CA GLU A 113 -7.46 -14.94 -31.24
C GLU A 113 -7.28 -13.86 -30.18
N VAL A 114 -6.41 -12.87 -30.43
CA VAL A 114 -6.01 -11.84 -29.46
C VAL A 114 -6.05 -10.47 -30.11
N LYS A 115 -7.08 -9.67 -29.78
CA LYS A 115 -7.23 -8.28 -30.26
C LYS A 115 -6.08 -7.37 -29.83
N ILE A 116 -5.55 -7.57 -28.62
CA ILE A 116 -4.47 -6.76 -28.05
C ILE A 116 -3.62 -7.59 -27.09
N CYS A 117 -2.29 -7.42 -27.13
CA CYS A 117 -1.36 -7.99 -26.18
C CYS A 117 -0.45 -6.86 -25.65
N VAL A 118 -0.75 -6.35 -24.45
CA VAL A 118 -0.11 -5.12 -23.93
C VAL A 118 0.51 -5.30 -22.54
N HIS A 119 1.71 -4.77 -22.37
CA HIS A 119 2.43 -4.73 -21.09
C HIS A 119 2.53 -3.29 -20.55
N GLY A 120 1.99 -3.05 -19.36
CA GLY A 120 2.08 -1.77 -18.68
C GLY A 120 3.30 -1.66 -17.77
N THR A 121 4.18 -0.69 -18.03
CA THR A 121 5.41 -0.42 -17.27
C THR A 121 5.53 1.05 -16.85
N TYR A 122 6.63 1.40 -16.18
CA TYR A 122 6.93 2.75 -15.69
C TYR A 122 8.08 3.36 -16.48
N TRP A 123 8.08 4.69 -16.66
CA TRP A 123 9.11 5.44 -17.39
C TRP A 123 10.53 5.10 -16.91
N ARG A 124 10.73 5.00 -15.58
CA ARG A 124 12.03 4.65 -14.97
C ARG A 124 12.59 3.26 -15.35
N PHE A 125 11.75 2.34 -15.82
CA PHE A 125 12.18 1.02 -16.29
C PHE A 125 12.27 0.95 -17.81
N PHE A 126 11.72 1.93 -18.53
CA PHE A 126 11.62 1.89 -19.99
C PHE A 126 12.99 1.78 -20.65
N GLU A 127 14.02 2.48 -20.16
CA GLU A 127 15.40 2.37 -20.70
C GLU A 127 15.95 0.93 -20.68
N SER A 128 15.70 0.21 -19.58
CA SER A 128 16.15 -1.17 -19.44
C SER A 128 15.37 -2.11 -20.34
N ILE A 129 14.09 -1.84 -20.57
CA ILE A 129 13.22 -2.66 -21.42
C ILE A 129 13.49 -2.38 -22.90
N ARG A 130 13.75 -1.12 -23.28
CA ARG A 130 14.18 -0.69 -24.62
C ARG A 130 15.48 -1.36 -25.05
N LYS A 131 16.40 -1.61 -24.10
CA LYS A 131 17.70 -2.25 -24.36
C LYS A 131 17.72 -3.77 -24.21
N GLY A 132 16.99 -4.31 -23.23
CA GLY A 132 17.08 -5.72 -22.80
C GLY A 132 15.79 -6.53 -22.96
N GLY A 133 14.72 -5.94 -23.51
CA GLY A 133 13.43 -6.58 -23.66
C GLY A 133 12.60 -6.65 -22.37
N LEU A 134 11.40 -7.22 -22.48
CA LEU A 134 10.55 -7.55 -21.33
C LEU A 134 11.04 -8.86 -20.70
N ASN A 135 11.40 -8.84 -19.42
CA ASN A 135 11.94 -9.99 -18.69
C ASN A 135 10.95 -10.46 -17.61
N ARG A 136 10.73 -11.78 -17.49
CA ARG A 136 9.89 -12.39 -16.43
C ARG A 136 10.44 -12.16 -15.01
N MET A 137 11.73 -11.86 -14.89
CA MET A 137 12.50 -11.75 -13.65
C MET A 137 12.37 -13.04 -12.84
N THR A 138 11.86 -12.98 -11.61
CA THR A 138 11.63 -14.16 -10.75
C THR A 138 10.28 -14.85 -10.99
N ARG A 139 9.51 -14.47 -12.02
CA ARG A 139 8.22 -15.09 -12.36
C ARG A 139 8.42 -16.27 -13.32
N LYS A 140 7.43 -17.17 -13.36
CA LYS A 140 7.38 -18.26 -14.35
C LYS A 140 7.21 -17.74 -15.79
N HIS A 141 6.37 -16.71 -15.98
CA HIS A 141 6.05 -16.10 -17.28
C HIS A 141 6.09 -14.56 -17.24
N ILE A 142 6.31 -13.94 -18.40
CA ILE A 142 5.97 -12.53 -18.70
C ILE A 142 4.44 -12.43 -18.78
N HIS A 143 3.85 -11.33 -18.29
CA HIS A 143 2.40 -11.14 -18.26
C HIS A 143 2.00 -9.93 -19.10
N PHE A 144 0.93 -10.10 -19.87
CA PHE A 144 0.30 -9.09 -20.72
C PHE A 144 -1.21 -9.06 -20.45
N SER A 145 -1.85 -7.92 -20.68
CA SER A 145 -3.32 -7.82 -20.68
C SER A 145 -3.86 -8.10 -22.09
N SER A 146 -5.00 -8.79 -22.17
CA SER A 146 -5.75 -8.99 -23.42
C SER A 146 -6.77 -7.87 -23.68
N ALA A 147 -6.72 -6.79 -22.89
CA ALA A 147 -7.66 -5.67 -22.93
C ALA A 147 -6.93 -4.32 -22.93
N GLU A 148 -7.58 -3.30 -23.48
CA GLU A 148 -7.08 -1.94 -23.56
C GLU A 148 -6.95 -1.27 -22.18
N PHE A 149 -5.97 -0.38 -22.02
CA PHE A 149 -5.74 0.29 -20.74
C PHE A 149 -6.94 1.16 -20.34
N GLY A 150 -7.52 0.85 -19.18
CA GLY A 150 -8.67 1.59 -18.64
C GLY A 150 -10.04 1.10 -19.09
N SER A 151 -10.12 0.09 -19.99
CA SER A 151 -11.41 -0.50 -20.37
C SER A 151 -12.08 -1.25 -19.21
N ARG A 152 -13.40 -1.48 -19.29
CA ARG A 152 -14.14 -2.30 -18.30
C ARG A 152 -13.71 -3.77 -18.33
N GLU A 153 -13.15 -4.23 -19.45
CA GLU A 153 -12.65 -5.59 -19.67
C GLU A 153 -11.25 -5.82 -19.03
N MET A 154 -10.52 -4.74 -18.69
CA MET A 154 -9.19 -4.81 -18.07
C MET A 154 -9.27 -5.23 -16.58
N ILE A 155 -9.60 -6.50 -16.36
CA ILE A 155 -9.72 -7.14 -15.03
C ILE A 155 -8.32 -7.47 -14.45
N SER A 156 -7.37 -7.87 -15.30
CA SER A 156 -6.07 -8.40 -14.88
C SER A 156 -4.96 -8.14 -15.93
N GLY A 157 -3.74 -8.63 -15.67
CA GLY A 157 -2.57 -8.50 -16.54
C GLY A 157 -1.78 -7.19 -16.38
N MET A 158 -2.44 -6.07 -16.11
CA MET A 158 -1.81 -4.73 -16.07
C MET A 158 -2.08 -3.96 -14.76
N ARG A 159 -1.24 -2.96 -14.45
CA ARG A 159 -1.41 -2.05 -13.30
C ARG A 159 -2.08 -0.76 -13.76
N ARG A 160 -3.10 -0.29 -13.02
CA ARG A 160 -3.82 0.98 -13.32
C ARG A 160 -2.98 2.27 -13.20
N ASN A 161 -1.71 2.17 -12.80
CA ASN A 161 -0.80 3.31 -12.67
C ASN A 161 0.51 3.10 -13.44
N CYS A 162 0.51 2.29 -14.50
CA CYS A 162 1.61 2.32 -15.46
C CYS A 162 1.61 3.65 -16.23
N GLU A 163 2.76 4.02 -16.76
CA GLU A 163 3.00 5.27 -17.50
C GLU A 163 3.27 4.98 -18.98
N ILE A 164 3.81 3.79 -19.27
CA ILE A 164 4.13 3.32 -20.62
C ILE A 164 3.39 2.02 -20.91
N LEU A 165 2.82 1.92 -22.11
CA LEU A 165 2.27 0.70 -22.70
C LEU A 165 3.20 0.19 -23.78
N ILE A 166 3.51 -1.11 -23.73
CA ILE A 166 4.30 -1.81 -24.77
C ILE A 166 3.39 -2.85 -25.40
N HIS A 167 3.07 -2.67 -26.67
CA HIS A 167 2.23 -3.57 -27.46
C HIS A 167 3.13 -4.59 -28.15
N LEU A 168 2.78 -5.86 -28.00
CA LEU A 168 3.50 -6.98 -28.59
C LEU A 168 3.02 -7.24 -30.02
N ASP A 169 3.94 -7.48 -30.94
CA ASP A 169 3.65 -8.03 -32.25
C ASP A 169 3.34 -9.53 -32.10
N VAL A 170 2.05 -9.84 -31.89
CA VAL A 170 1.57 -11.21 -31.72
C VAL A 170 1.83 -12.06 -32.97
N LYS A 171 1.73 -11.47 -34.16
CA LYS A 171 1.96 -12.18 -35.43
C LYS A 171 3.41 -12.65 -35.50
N LYS A 172 4.35 -11.72 -35.36
CA LYS A 172 5.78 -12.03 -35.36
C LYS A 172 6.18 -12.99 -34.25
N CYS A 173 5.59 -12.87 -33.06
CA CYS A 173 5.84 -13.81 -31.96
C CYS A 173 5.41 -15.25 -32.31
N ILE A 174 4.29 -15.44 -33.01
CA ILE A 174 3.81 -16.77 -33.42
C ILE A 174 4.69 -17.32 -34.55
N GLU A 175 5.06 -16.48 -35.53
CA GLU A 175 5.97 -16.85 -36.63
C GLU A 175 7.34 -17.31 -36.10
N ASP A 176 7.92 -16.56 -35.15
CA ASP A 176 9.18 -16.88 -34.46
C ASP A 176 9.02 -17.92 -33.33
N LYS A 177 7.86 -18.59 -33.23
CA LYS A 177 7.53 -19.69 -32.29
C LYS A 177 7.72 -19.35 -30.80
N ILE A 178 7.51 -18.09 -30.43
CA ILE A 178 7.47 -17.65 -29.02
C ILE A 178 6.17 -18.14 -28.38
N GLY A 179 6.26 -18.80 -27.22
CA GLY A 179 5.09 -19.29 -26.51
C GLY A 179 4.19 -18.14 -26.04
N LEU A 180 2.95 -18.11 -26.53
CA LEU A 180 1.88 -17.24 -26.07
C LEU A 180 0.70 -18.09 -25.60
N PHE A 181 0.25 -17.85 -24.37
CA PHE A 181 -0.77 -18.65 -23.70
C PHE A 181 -1.84 -17.76 -23.07
N LEU A 182 -3.10 -18.03 -23.34
CA LEU A 182 -4.25 -17.35 -22.74
C LEU A 182 -4.74 -18.14 -21.52
N SER A 183 -4.75 -17.51 -20.34
CA SER A 183 -5.30 -18.11 -19.13
C SER A 183 -6.80 -17.89 -18.99
N GLN A 184 -7.46 -18.70 -18.15
CA GLN A 184 -8.90 -18.63 -17.85
C GLN A 184 -9.40 -17.23 -17.42
N ASN A 185 -8.55 -16.41 -16.81
CA ASN A 185 -8.87 -15.03 -16.41
C ASN A 185 -8.39 -13.96 -17.41
N GLN A 186 -8.29 -14.30 -18.70
CA GLN A 186 -7.99 -13.38 -19.81
C GLN A 186 -6.67 -12.60 -19.62
N VAL A 187 -5.65 -13.28 -19.12
CA VAL A 187 -4.28 -12.76 -19.06
C VAL A 187 -3.44 -13.56 -20.05
N ILE A 188 -2.70 -12.85 -20.89
CA ILE A 188 -1.78 -13.47 -21.83
C ILE A 188 -0.44 -13.65 -21.12
N LEU A 189 0.14 -14.83 -21.27
CA LEU A 189 1.37 -15.26 -20.62
C LEU A 189 2.38 -15.70 -21.67
N SER A 190 3.66 -15.41 -21.45
CA SER A 190 4.74 -15.89 -22.29
C SER A 190 5.93 -16.39 -21.48
N ASP A 191 6.52 -17.49 -21.91
CA ASP A 191 7.82 -17.98 -21.48
C ASP A 191 9.01 -17.21 -22.11
N GLY A 192 8.75 -16.39 -23.13
CA GLY A 192 9.74 -15.63 -23.88
C GLY A 192 10.53 -16.48 -24.88
N VAL A 193 11.42 -15.84 -25.64
CA VAL A 193 12.18 -16.49 -26.72
C VAL A 193 12.93 -17.72 -26.19
N ASN A 194 12.62 -18.89 -26.74
CA ASN A 194 13.19 -20.19 -26.38
C ASN A 194 13.13 -20.48 -24.86
N GLY A 195 12.04 -20.10 -24.18
CA GLY A 195 11.85 -20.29 -22.74
C GLY A 195 12.81 -19.50 -21.83
N LYS A 196 13.66 -18.62 -22.40
CA LYS A 196 14.67 -17.85 -21.65
C LYS A 196 14.06 -16.78 -20.73
N GLY A 197 12.76 -16.52 -20.82
CA GLY A 197 12.07 -15.55 -19.98
C GLY A 197 12.21 -14.11 -20.43
N VAL A 198 12.64 -13.87 -21.67
CA VAL A 198 12.81 -12.55 -22.27
C VAL A 198 12.07 -12.46 -23.59
N ILE A 199 11.31 -11.39 -23.80
CA ILE A 199 10.81 -10.95 -25.11
C ILE A 199 11.63 -9.72 -25.51
N PRO A 200 12.53 -9.85 -26.50
CA PRO A 200 13.35 -8.75 -26.97
C PRO A 200 12.56 -7.57 -27.58
N PRO A 201 13.18 -6.38 -27.72
CA PRO A 201 12.50 -5.18 -28.20
C PRO A 201 12.05 -5.23 -29.67
N GLU A 202 12.63 -6.10 -30.50
CA GLU A 202 12.24 -6.32 -31.89
C GLU A 202 10.87 -7.00 -32.08
N TYR A 203 10.23 -7.40 -30.98
CA TYR A 203 8.83 -7.88 -30.95
C TYR A 203 7.85 -6.82 -30.45
N PHE A 204 8.30 -5.59 -30.16
CA PHE A 204 7.39 -4.51 -29.76
C PHE A 204 6.82 -3.84 -31.01
N ALA A 205 5.54 -4.10 -31.31
CA ALA A 205 4.83 -3.47 -32.41
C ALA A 205 4.73 -1.95 -32.24
N LYS A 206 4.47 -1.50 -31.00
CA LYS A 206 4.21 -0.09 -30.67
C LYS A 206 4.46 0.19 -29.19
N VAL A 207 4.92 1.39 -28.88
CA VAL A 207 5.03 1.90 -27.51
C VAL A 207 4.19 3.18 -27.40
N GLN A 208 3.40 3.30 -26.33
CA GLN A 208 2.62 4.50 -26.03
C GLN A 208 2.95 5.04 -24.64
N GLU A 209 2.98 6.36 -24.51
CA GLU A 209 2.89 7.04 -23.22
C GLU A 209 1.41 7.26 -22.87
N ILE A 210 1.05 6.96 -21.62
CA ILE A 210 -0.24 7.31 -21.03
C ILE A 210 -0.13 8.75 -20.53
N VAL A 211 -0.80 9.67 -21.20
CA VAL A 211 -0.85 11.09 -20.84
C VAL A 211 -2.17 11.35 -20.10
N PRO A 212 -2.14 11.71 -18.79
CA PRO A 212 -3.36 12.08 -18.07
C PRO A 212 -4.02 13.33 -18.68
N ASN A 213 -5.34 13.27 -18.88
CA ASN A 213 -6.14 14.39 -19.37
C ASN A 213 -7.34 14.60 -18.43
N GLY A 214 -7.07 15.25 -17.29
CA GLY A 214 -8.05 15.40 -16.21
C GLY A 214 -8.51 14.05 -15.66
N ARG A 215 -9.80 13.72 -15.84
CA ARG A 215 -10.40 12.44 -15.40
C ARG A 215 -10.27 11.30 -16.42
N SER A 216 -9.68 11.55 -17.60
CA SER A 216 -9.43 10.56 -18.64
C SER A 216 -7.94 10.43 -18.96
N TYR A 217 -7.61 9.59 -19.94
CA TYR A 217 -6.26 9.41 -20.46
C TYR A 217 -6.28 9.60 -21.96
N THR A 218 -5.23 10.21 -22.50
CA THR A 218 -4.88 10.14 -23.91
C THR A 218 -3.63 9.29 -24.07
N PHE A 219 -3.46 8.68 -25.24
CA PHE A 219 -2.30 7.85 -25.53
C PHE A 219 -1.44 8.55 -26.59
N ARG A 220 -0.19 8.86 -26.23
CA ARG A 220 0.79 9.44 -27.15
C ARG A 220 1.64 8.32 -27.72
N ASP A 221 1.56 8.13 -29.03
CA ASP A 221 2.41 7.17 -29.73
C ASP A 221 3.86 7.62 -29.72
N LEU A 222 4.75 6.77 -29.24
CA LEU A 222 6.19 7.02 -29.23
C LEU A 222 6.79 6.35 -30.48
N ALA A 223 6.62 6.97 -31.66
CA ALA A 223 7.09 6.38 -32.92
C ALA A 223 8.59 6.04 -32.86
N ASP A 224 9.40 7.00 -32.42
CA ASP A 224 10.85 6.87 -32.23
C ASP A 224 11.24 6.34 -30.84
N TRP A 225 10.44 5.45 -30.25
CA TRP A 225 10.71 4.91 -28.90
C TRP A 225 12.09 4.24 -28.75
N LYS A 226 12.72 3.84 -29.87
CA LYS A 226 14.09 3.31 -29.91
C LYS A 226 15.17 4.37 -29.66
N SER A 227 14.93 5.65 -29.93
CA SER A 227 15.88 6.77 -29.80
C SER A 227 15.41 7.90 -28.88
N ILE A 228 14.14 7.89 -28.45
CA ILE A 228 13.51 8.95 -27.64
C ILE A 228 14.32 9.34 -26.40
N GLU A 229 14.47 10.65 -26.15
CA GLU A 229 15.10 11.13 -24.93
C GLU A 229 14.15 10.93 -23.73
N ILE A 230 14.54 10.08 -22.79
CA ILE A 230 13.73 9.83 -21.59
C ILE A 230 13.59 11.13 -20.76
N PRO A 231 12.36 11.50 -20.33
CA PRO A 231 12.12 12.72 -19.57
C PRO A 231 13.07 12.89 -18.36
N LYS A 232 13.60 14.10 -18.17
CA LYS A 232 14.56 14.42 -17.08
C LYS A 232 13.96 14.16 -15.68
N THR A 233 12.63 14.27 -15.56
CA THR A 233 11.86 13.88 -14.37
C THR A 233 11.98 12.38 -14.05
N ALA A 234 11.94 11.50 -15.06
CA ALA A 234 12.15 10.07 -14.91
C ALA A 234 13.63 9.71 -14.65
N LYS A 235 14.59 10.49 -15.18
CA LYS A 235 16.03 10.33 -14.97
C LYS A 235 16.49 10.65 -13.53
N ARG A 236 15.74 11.41 -12.74
CA ARG A 236 16.11 11.75 -11.33
C ARG A 236 16.24 10.53 -10.41
N SER A 237 15.67 9.39 -10.78
CA SER A 237 15.76 8.12 -10.04
C SER A 237 16.99 7.27 -10.36
N THR A 238 17.73 7.52 -11.44
CA THR A 238 18.77 6.60 -11.96
C THR A 238 20.21 7.06 -11.75
N LYS A 239 20.44 8.27 -11.20
CA LYS A 239 21.78 8.89 -11.15
C LYS A 239 22.78 8.26 -10.14
N ASN A 240 22.35 7.30 -9.32
CA ASN A 240 23.18 6.66 -8.27
C ASN A 240 23.73 5.26 -8.65
N LEU A 241 23.90 4.93 -9.94
CA LEU A 241 24.21 3.56 -10.39
C LEU A 241 25.39 3.38 -11.37
N ASN A 242 26.01 4.45 -11.87
CA ASN A 242 26.96 4.36 -13.00
C ASN A 242 28.38 4.90 -12.76
N GLU A 243 28.84 4.98 -11.51
CA GLU A 243 30.26 5.14 -11.19
C GLU A 243 30.74 3.97 -10.31
N ASN A 244 31.64 3.17 -10.90
CA ASN A 244 32.47 2.06 -10.38
C ASN A 244 32.37 0.80 -11.26
N LYS A 245 33.08 0.83 -12.40
CA LYS A 245 33.47 -0.36 -13.18
C LYS A 245 34.97 -0.61 -13.03
N SER A 246 35.37 -1.33 -12.00
CA SER A 246 36.66 -2.03 -11.92
C SER A 246 36.71 -2.94 -10.69
N ASP A 247 36.01 -4.08 -10.72
CA ASP A 247 36.66 -5.41 -10.77
C ASP A 247 35.58 -6.52 -10.82
N ARG A 248 35.92 -7.73 -11.28
CA ARG A 248 34.95 -8.85 -11.40
C ARG A 248 35.19 -9.94 -10.35
N GLY A 249 34.26 -10.05 -9.39
CA GLY A 249 34.05 -11.23 -8.56
C GLY A 249 32.67 -11.85 -8.79
N PRO A 250 32.47 -13.17 -8.58
CA PRO A 250 31.22 -13.85 -8.92
C PRO A 250 30.06 -13.41 -8.03
N VAL A 251 28.94 -13.04 -8.67
CA VAL A 251 27.78 -12.44 -7.99
C VAL A 251 26.98 -13.50 -7.22
N THR A 252 27.22 -13.58 -5.92
CA THR A 252 26.26 -14.15 -4.96
C THR A 252 25.75 -13.05 -4.03
N GLY A 253 24.44 -12.80 -4.04
CA GLY A 253 23.83 -11.76 -3.21
C GLY A 253 22.58 -11.17 -3.83
N LYS A 254 21.41 -11.50 -3.26
CA LYS A 254 20.15 -10.80 -3.57
C LYS A 254 20.26 -9.36 -3.05
N SER A 255 20.41 -8.38 -3.94
CA SER A 255 20.33 -6.97 -3.54
C SER A 255 18.88 -6.63 -3.16
N THR A 256 18.63 -6.59 -1.85
CA THR A 256 17.48 -5.85 -1.32
C THR A 256 17.63 -4.38 -1.71
N PRO A 257 16.54 -3.67 -2.05
CA PRO A 257 16.63 -2.25 -2.37
C PRO A 257 17.24 -1.50 -1.17
N LYS A 258 18.27 -0.68 -1.43
CA LYS A 258 18.89 0.16 -0.39
C LYS A 258 17.80 1.00 0.26
N LEU A 259 17.62 0.84 1.57
CA LEU A 259 16.68 1.63 2.37
C LEU A 259 17.29 3.02 2.56
N THR A 260 16.92 3.97 1.70
CA THR A 260 17.38 5.35 1.82
C THR A 260 16.58 6.12 2.87
N ILE A 261 17.25 7.02 3.59
CA ILE A 261 16.73 7.75 4.75
C ILE A 261 16.68 9.25 4.40
N ASP A 262 16.38 9.55 3.14
CA ASP A 262 16.46 10.90 2.56
C ASP A 262 15.25 11.78 2.92
N GLY A 263 14.37 11.27 3.78
CA GLY A 263 13.17 11.97 4.24
C GLY A 263 12.05 11.96 3.20
N PHE A 264 11.08 12.83 3.43
CA PHE A 264 9.98 13.12 2.51
C PHE A 264 10.03 14.61 2.17
N ARG A 265 9.66 14.99 0.95
CA ARG A 265 9.63 16.40 0.51
C ARG A 265 8.55 17.19 1.25
N TYR A 266 7.44 16.53 1.58
CA TYR A 266 6.30 17.09 2.30
C TYR A 266 5.84 16.20 3.46
N LEU A 267 5.24 16.82 4.48
CA LEU A 267 4.41 16.15 5.48
C LEU A 267 2.97 16.59 5.29
N ILE A 268 2.02 15.66 5.39
CA ILE A 268 0.59 15.95 5.41
C ILE A 268 0.09 15.56 6.79
N VAL A 269 -0.22 16.55 7.60
CA VAL A 269 -0.78 16.35 8.93
C VAL A 269 -2.28 16.18 8.80
N LEU A 270 -2.83 15.13 9.43
CA LEU A 270 -4.22 14.71 9.33
C LEU A 270 -4.74 14.30 10.72
N ASP A 271 -5.95 14.74 11.06
CA ASP A 271 -6.69 14.35 12.27
C ASP A 271 -8.18 14.30 11.94
N PHE A 272 -8.86 13.15 12.11
CA PHE A 272 -10.29 13.03 11.77
C PHE A 272 -11.18 13.33 12.97
N GLU A 273 -12.19 14.18 12.79
CA GLU A 273 -13.34 14.17 13.67
C GLU A 273 -14.40 13.18 13.18
N ALA A 274 -15.07 12.52 14.12
CA ALA A 274 -16.04 11.48 13.83
C ALA A 274 -17.25 11.53 14.79
N THR A 275 -18.38 10.96 14.35
CA THR A 275 -19.56 10.77 15.20
C THR A 275 -19.16 10.04 16.49
N CYS A 276 -19.70 10.51 17.61
CA CYS A 276 -19.44 9.91 18.92
C CYS A 276 -20.61 10.20 19.88
N GLU A 277 -20.63 9.47 20.98
CA GLU A 277 -21.64 9.58 22.02
C GLU A 277 -20.98 9.39 23.39
N GLU A 278 -21.61 9.91 24.43
CA GLU A 278 -21.10 9.76 25.79
C GLU A 278 -21.34 8.35 26.31
N GLY A 279 -20.33 7.75 26.95
CA GLY A 279 -20.43 6.45 27.63
C GLY A 279 -20.62 5.21 26.74
N LYS A 280 -21.00 5.36 25.47
CA LYS A 280 -21.23 4.26 24.52
C LYS A 280 -20.45 4.42 23.22
N ARG A 281 -20.20 3.29 22.55
CA ARG A 281 -19.54 3.26 21.25
C ARG A 281 -20.59 3.17 20.15
N ILE A 282 -20.67 4.22 19.33
CA ILE A 282 -21.50 4.26 18.14
C ILE A 282 -20.93 3.34 17.04
N GLU A 283 -21.79 2.61 16.35
CA GLU A 283 -21.43 1.77 15.20
C GLU A 283 -22.53 1.87 14.11
N PRO A 284 -22.17 2.05 12.83
CA PRO A 284 -20.84 2.43 12.38
C PRO A 284 -20.48 3.83 12.92
N GLN A 285 -19.22 4.00 13.32
CA GLN A 285 -18.68 5.33 13.54
C GLN A 285 -18.39 5.98 12.18
N GLU A 286 -18.76 7.26 12.00
CA GLU A 286 -18.65 7.96 10.73
C GLU A 286 -17.77 9.22 10.82
N ILE A 287 -16.92 9.47 9.82
CA ILE A 287 -16.09 10.69 9.72
C ILE A 287 -17.02 11.87 9.43
N ILE A 288 -16.85 12.97 10.16
CA ILE A 288 -17.61 14.22 10.01
C ILE A 288 -16.74 15.44 9.72
N GLU A 289 -15.43 15.37 9.97
CA GLU A 289 -14.43 16.32 9.45
C GLU A 289 -13.27 15.54 8.84
N PHE A 290 -12.86 15.94 7.62
CA PHE A 290 -11.66 15.46 6.94
C PHE A 290 -10.76 16.66 6.63
N PRO A 291 -9.97 17.13 7.61
CA PRO A 291 -8.97 18.17 7.42
C PRO A 291 -7.58 17.59 7.16
N SER A 292 -6.73 18.38 6.50
CA SER A 292 -5.29 18.14 6.42
C SER A 292 -4.51 19.43 6.22
N VAL A 293 -3.29 19.48 6.76
CA VAL A 293 -2.34 20.59 6.60
C VAL A 293 -1.04 20.10 5.95
N LEU A 294 -0.62 20.74 4.86
CA LEU A 294 0.60 20.41 4.12
C LEU A 294 1.78 21.26 4.61
N VAL A 295 2.82 20.58 5.09
CA VAL A 295 4.10 21.18 5.49
C VAL A 295 5.18 20.85 4.48
N ASP A 296 5.83 21.88 3.96
CA ASP A 296 7.02 21.77 3.13
C ASP A 296 8.25 21.54 4.02
N VAL A 297 8.94 20.40 3.85
CA VAL A 297 10.05 19.99 4.74
C VAL A 297 11.32 20.83 4.54
N ALA A 298 11.53 21.36 3.33
CA ALA A 298 12.74 22.12 2.99
C ALA A 298 12.64 23.58 3.48
N THR A 299 11.48 24.21 3.30
CA THR A 299 11.23 25.59 3.76
C THR A 299 10.70 25.65 5.20
N LYS A 300 10.26 24.52 5.75
CA LYS A 300 9.65 24.35 7.08
C LYS A 300 8.40 25.23 7.29
N LYS A 301 7.63 25.42 6.22
CA LYS A 301 6.39 26.23 6.23
C LYS A 301 5.18 25.35 5.99
N ILE A 302 4.06 25.74 6.58
CA ILE A 302 2.74 25.33 6.09
C ILE A 302 2.57 26.01 4.72
N VAL A 303 2.22 25.24 3.70
CA VAL A 303 2.11 25.71 2.31
C VAL A 303 0.71 25.55 1.73
N SER A 304 -0.14 24.74 2.34
CA SER A 304 -1.53 24.53 1.94
C SER A 304 -2.32 23.88 3.07
N GLU A 305 -3.63 24.05 3.08
CA GLU A 305 -4.55 23.32 3.95
C GLU A 305 -5.84 22.96 3.18
N ILE A 306 -6.52 21.92 3.64
CA ILE A 306 -7.85 21.52 3.18
C ILE A 306 -8.70 21.19 4.42
N GLN A 307 -9.95 21.61 4.42
CA GLN A 307 -10.94 21.27 5.44
C GLN A 307 -12.24 20.91 4.75
N GLN A 308 -12.80 19.74 5.05
CA GLN A 308 -14.09 19.31 4.52
C GLN A 308 -14.95 18.73 5.64
N TYR A 309 -16.17 19.24 5.78
CA TYR A 309 -17.19 18.58 6.59
C TYR A 309 -17.86 17.47 5.77
N VAL A 310 -18.06 16.33 6.41
CA VAL A 310 -18.61 15.12 5.79
C VAL A 310 -19.98 14.86 6.39
N LYS A 311 -20.98 14.61 5.56
CA LYS A 311 -22.34 14.28 6.00
C LYS A 311 -22.44 12.80 6.40
N PRO A 312 -22.70 12.47 7.68
CA PRO A 312 -22.92 11.08 8.09
C PRO A 312 -24.26 10.57 7.54
N VAL A 313 -24.31 9.27 7.23
CA VAL A 313 -25.46 8.63 6.58
C VAL A 313 -26.20 7.69 7.55
N HIS A 314 -25.48 7.01 8.44
CA HIS A 314 -26.09 6.11 9.43
C HIS A 314 -26.55 6.86 10.67
N HIS A 315 -25.78 7.87 11.09
CA HIS A 315 -26.07 8.71 12.26
C HIS A 315 -26.08 10.19 11.85
N PRO A 316 -27.06 10.63 11.03
CA PRO A 316 -27.08 11.97 10.44
C PRO A 316 -27.17 13.10 11.48
N THR A 317 -27.86 12.86 12.60
CA THR A 317 -27.97 13.81 13.71
C THR A 317 -26.84 13.59 14.71
N LEU A 318 -26.00 14.61 14.91
CA LEU A 318 -24.92 14.58 15.89
C LEU A 318 -25.47 14.59 17.32
N SER A 319 -24.85 13.80 18.20
CA SER A 319 -25.17 13.87 19.64
C SER A 319 -24.70 15.20 20.23
N LYS A 320 -25.35 15.67 21.30
CA LYS A 320 -24.90 16.86 22.06
C LYS A 320 -23.44 16.70 22.53
N PHE A 321 -23.04 15.49 22.91
CA PHE A 321 -21.66 15.17 23.27
C PHE A 321 -20.70 15.37 22.08
N CYS A 322 -21.07 14.91 20.88
CA CYS A 322 -20.27 15.09 19.67
C CYS A 322 -20.10 16.57 19.30
N ILE A 323 -21.18 17.35 19.34
CA ILE A 323 -21.14 18.80 19.07
C ILE A 323 -20.26 19.52 20.12
N ASN A 324 -20.45 19.21 21.41
CA ASN A 324 -19.68 19.83 22.49
C ASN A 324 -18.21 19.42 22.48
N LEU A 325 -17.89 18.18 22.11
CA LEU A 325 -16.51 17.69 21.99
C LEU A 325 -15.83 18.34 20.79
N THR A 326 -16.43 18.27 19.60
CA THR A 326 -15.78 18.65 18.32
C THR A 326 -15.94 20.13 17.94
N GLY A 327 -16.95 20.82 18.47
CA GLY A 327 -17.33 22.15 18.01
C GLY A 327 -17.99 22.16 16.62
N ILE A 328 -18.29 21.00 16.04
CA ILE A 328 -18.97 20.88 14.76
C ILE A 328 -20.48 20.95 14.99
N GLY A 329 -21.10 22.03 14.54
CA GLY A 329 -22.57 22.19 14.56
C GLY A 329 -23.27 21.27 13.56
N GLN A 330 -24.53 20.93 13.84
CA GLN A 330 -25.36 20.10 12.95
C GLN A 330 -25.45 20.68 11.53
N ASP A 331 -25.56 22.01 11.42
CA ASP A 331 -25.68 22.70 10.13
C ASP A 331 -24.43 22.52 9.23
N LYS A 332 -23.24 22.31 9.82
CA LYS A 332 -22.00 22.04 9.08
C LYS A 332 -21.99 20.65 8.45
N VAL A 333 -22.47 19.63 9.16
CA VAL A 333 -22.57 18.26 8.59
C VAL A 333 -23.77 18.12 7.66
N ASP A 334 -24.86 18.84 7.90
CA ASP A 334 -26.04 18.85 7.00
C ASP A 334 -25.70 19.41 5.61
N LYS A 335 -24.84 20.42 5.57
CA LYS A 335 -24.23 21.03 4.36
C LYS A 335 -22.95 20.31 3.91
N GLY A 336 -22.50 19.29 4.64
CA GLY A 336 -21.29 18.55 4.35
C GLY A 336 -21.38 17.73 3.06
N VAL A 337 -20.23 17.44 2.46
CA VAL A 337 -20.17 16.57 1.27
C VAL A 337 -20.29 15.09 1.68
N ASP A 338 -20.62 14.22 0.73
CA ASP A 338 -20.51 12.78 0.98
C ASP A 338 -19.03 12.36 1.12
N PHE A 339 -18.79 11.24 1.82
CA PHE A 339 -17.43 10.77 2.09
C PHE A 339 -16.62 10.42 0.83
N LYS A 340 -17.26 9.98 -0.26
CA LYS A 340 -16.57 9.68 -1.53
C LYS A 340 -16.09 10.98 -2.19
N THR A 341 -16.87 12.05 -2.12
CA THR A 341 -16.47 13.38 -2.58
C THR A 341 -15.32 13.92 -1.75
N ALA A 342 -15.37 13.83 -0.41
CA ALA A 342 -14.27 14.26 0.45
C ALA A 342 -12.95 13.51 0.18
N ILE A 343 -12.96 12.18 0.13
CA ILE A 343 -11.72 11.41 -0.06
C ILE A 343 -11.09 11.59 -1.46
N ASN A 344 -11.90 11.93 -2.47
CA ASN A 344 -11.43 12.30 -3.81
C ASN A 344 -10.81 13.70 -3.81
N ALA A 345 -11.51 14.70 -3.27
CA ALA A 345 -11.00 16.08 -3.18
C ALA A 345 -9.69 16.16 -2.38
N HIS A 346 -9.58 15.39 -1.28
CA HIS A 346 -8.32 15.26 -0.54
C HIS A 346 -7.18 14.65 -1.37
N ALA A 347 -7.48 13.67 -2.24
CA ALA A 347 -6.48 13.07 -3.12
C ALA A 347 -6.06 14.01 -4.28
N GLU A 348 -7.01 14.76 -4.84
CA GLU A 348 -6.78 15.80 -5.85
C GLU A 348 -5.91 16.93 -5.25
N TRP A 349 -6.27 17.47 -4.09
CA TRP A 349 -5.51 18.49 -3.35
C TRP A 349 -4.06 18.04 -3.04
N ILE A 350 -3.83 16.79 -2.61
CA ILE A 350 -2.47 16.25 -2.44
C ILE A 350 -1.69 16.33 -3.75
N TYR A 351 -2.28 15.87 -4.87
CA TYR A 351 -1.60 15.85 -6.16
C TYR A 351 -1.30 17.27 -6.66
N GLU A 352 -2.24 18.19 -6.52
CA GLU A 352 -2.11 19.59 -6.92
C GLU A 352 -1.00 20.32 -6.16
N ASN A 353 -0.85 20.08 -4.86
CA ASN A 353 0.12 20.79 -4.04
C ASN A 353 1.51 20.11 -4.01
N THR A 354 1.57 18.78 -4.13
CA THR A 354 2.86 18.04 -4.14
C THR A 354 3.44 17.86 -5.55
N LYS A 355 2.63 17.98 -6.61
CA LYS A 355 3.00 17.66 -8.01
C LYS A 355 3.65 16.28 -8.18
N GLY A 356 3.32 15.32 -7.31
CA GLY A 356 3.86 13.95 -7.33
C GLY A 356 5.18 13.75 -6.56
N GLU A 357 5.71 14.79 -5.91
CA GLU A 357 6.84 14.67 -4.98
C GLU A 357 6.51 13.80 -3.75
N SER A 358 7.56 13.31 -3.09
CA SER A 358 7.40 12.42 -1.93
C SER A 358 6.74 13.09 -0.72
N PHE A 359 5.76 12.40 -0.11
CA PHE A 359 5.08 12.88 1.09
C PHE A 359 4.85 11.76 2.12
N LEU A 360 4.65 12.15 3.39
CA LEU A 360 4.26 11.26 4.47
C LEU A 360 3.05 11.80 5.23
N ILE A 361 2.03 10.96 5.45
CA ILE A 361 0.91 11.30 6.33
C ILE A 361 1.37 11.23 7.80
N VAL A 362 1.00 12.22 8.61
CA VAL A 362 1.36 12.36 10.03
C VAL A 362 0.08 12.52 10.85
N THR A 363 -0.08 11.71 11.90
CA THR A 363 -1.32 11.65 12.71
C THR A 363 -1.01 11.65 14.22
N CYS A 364 -1.91 12.17 15.06
CA CYS A 364 -1.75 12.19 16.53
C CYS A 364 -2.09 10.85 17.21
N GLY A 365 -1.60 9.76 16.62
CA GLY A 365 -1.87 8.41 17.05
C GLY A 365 -2.02 7.48 15.87
N ASP A 366 -2.58 6.30 16.15
CA ASP A 366 -2.88 5.30 15.13
C ASP A 366 -4.35 5.28 14.72
N TRP A 367 -5.25 5.90 15.47
CA TRP A 367 -6.68 5.62 15.38
C TRP A 367 -7.26 5.93 13.99
N ASP A 368 -6.89 7.07 13.42
CA ASP A 368 -7.31 7.58 12.11
C ASP A 368 -7.11 6.56 11.00
N LEU A 369 -5.88 6.07 10.86
CA LEU A 369 -5.44 5.28 9.71
C LEU A 369 -5.35 3.78 10.02
N ARG A 370 -5.24 3.40 11.30
CA ARG A 370 -5.35 1.99 11.74
C ARG A 370 -6.81 1.55 11.84
N SER A 371 -7.73 2.44 12.21
CA SER A 371 -9.12 2.10 12.53
C SER A 371 -10.12 2.90 11.71
N MET A 372 -10.14 4.23 11.83
CA MET A 372 -11.27 5.06 11.40
C MET A 372 -11.49 5.02 9.89
N ILE A 373 -10.47 5.36 9.10
CA ILE A 373 -10.54 5.33 7.62
C ILE A 373 -10.98 3.97 7.09
N LYS A 374 -10.61 2.87 7.76
CA LYS A 374 -10.98 1.52 7.32
C LYS A 374 -12.44 1.20 7.60
N ARG A 375 -12.98 1.68 8.72
CA ARG A 375 -14.40 1.55 9.05
C ARG A 375 -15.20 2.40 8.07
N GLN A 376 -14.86 3.68 7.93
CA GLN A 376 -15.53 4.58 6.98
C GLN A 376 -15.52 4.03 5.55
N CYS A 377 -14.36 3.64 5.02
CA CYS A 377 -14.27 3.04 3.69
C CYS A 377 -15.11 1.75 3.58
N ARG A 378 -15.14 0.89 4.61
CA ARG A 378 -15.99 -0.32 4.62
C ARG A 378 -17.48 0.04 4.59
N THR A 379 -17.91 0.98 5.42
CA THR A 379 -19.29 1.47 5.52
C THR A 379 -19.74 2.09 4.20
N SER A 380 -18.91 2.93 3.58
CA SER A 380 -19.20 3.58 2.28
C SER A 380 -18.93 2.71 1.05
N GLY A 381 -18.59 1.42 1.19
CA GLY A 381 -18.30 0.52 0.07
C GLY A 381 -17.04 0.86 -0.76
N LEU A 382 -16.12 1.65 -0.20
CA LEU A 382 -14.92 2.15 -0.89
C LEU A 382 -13.66 1.36 -0.51
N PRO A 383 -12.67 1.24 -1.42
CA PRO A 383 -11.34 0.77 -1.05
C PRO A 383 -10.55 1.87 -0.32
N VAL A 384 -9.83 1.51 0.76
CA VAL A 384 -8.89 2.45 1.41
C VAL A 384 -7.80 2.87 0.41
N PRO A 385 -7.60 4.18 0.14
CA PRO A 385 -6.55 4.68 -0.76
C PRO A 385 -5.16 4.22 -0.33
N SER A 386 -4.24 4.04 -1.29
CA SER A 386 -2.87 3.59 -0.99
C SER A 386 -2.08 4.58 -0.12
N TYR A 387 -2.29 5.88 -0.30
CA TYR A 387 -1.57 6.91 0.43
C TYR A 387 -1.93 6.97 1.92
N LEU A 388 -3.15 6.56 2.29
CA LEU A 388 -3.63 6.45 3.68
C LEU A 388 -3.21 5.13 4.37
N LYS A 389 -2.38 4.29 3.75
CA LYS A 389 -1.98 2.99 4.30
C LYS A 389 -0.70 3.01 5.13
N MET A 390 0.06 4.10 5.11
CA MET A 390 1.35 4.23 5.78
C MET A 390 1.51 5.64 6.33
N TRP A 391 1.91 5.77 7.59
CA TRP A 391 1.91 7.05 8.30
C TRP A 391 2.98 7.12 9.40
N CYS A 392 3.24 8.34 9.86
CA CYS A 392 3.97 8.63 11.08
C CYS A 392 2.98 8.88 12.22
N ASN A 393 3.00 8.04 13.25
CA ASN A 393 2.40 8.38 14.54
C ASN A 393 3.31 9.39 15.24
N ILE A 394 2.94 10.67 15.22
CA ILE A 394 3.80 11.75 15.73
C ILE A 394 4.12 11.61 17.22
N LYS A 395 3.26 10.94 18.01
CA LYS A 395 3.52 10.67 19.44
C LYS A 395 4.75 9.80 19.68
N GLU A 396 5.00 8.84 18.79
CA GLU A 396 6.21 8.02 18.82
C GLU A 396 7.41 8.80 18.28
N ALA A 397 7.23 9.48 17.14
CA ALA A 397 8.26 10.30 16.51
C ALA A 397 8.81 11.38 17.46
N PHE A 398 7.93 12.06 18.19
CA PHE A 398 8.26 13.04 19.23
C PHE A 398 9.11 12.41 20.34
N GLY A 399 8.74 11.22 20.83
CA GLY A 399 9.52 10.49 21.83
C GLY A 399 10.95 10.23 21.38
N TYR A 400 11.15 9.84 20.12
CA TYR A 400 12.50 9.70 19.55
C TYR A 400 13.22 11.04 19.37
N CYS A 401 12.53 12.08 18.86
CA CYS A 401 13.10 13.42 18.62
C CYS A 401 13.63 14.08 19.89
N TYR A 402 12.91 13.95 21.00
CA TYR A 402 13.23 14.58 22.28
C TYR A 402 13.84 13.60 23.30
N SER A 403 14.09 12.35 22.92
CA SER A 403 14.57 11.27 23.80
C SER A 403 13.68 11.07 25.04
N THR A 404 12.36 11.24 24.89
CA THR A 404 11.35 11.03 25.94
C THR A 404 10.58 9.72 25.71
N GLN A 405 9.73 9.36 26.67
CA GLN A 405 8.65 8.42 26.41
C GLN A 405 7.72 8.95 25.29
N THR A 406 7.01 8.05 24.61
CA THR A 406 5.94 8.37 23.65
C THR A 406 4.98 9.39 24.25
N ALA A 407 4.69 10.47 23.51
CA ALA A 407 3.80 11.52 24.00
C ALA A 407 2.37 11.00 24.21
N ARG A 408 1.62 11.60 25.13
CA ARG A 408 0.23 11.19 25.43
C ARG A 408 -0.74 11.63 24.33
N GLY A 409 -0.56 12.82 23.79
CA GLY A 409 -1.37 13.43 22.73
C GLY A 409 -0.80 14.81 22.35
N MET A 410 -1.54 15.58 21.56
CA MET A 410 -1.10 16.88 21.06
C MET A 410 -0.77 17.87 22.19
N THR A 411 -1.67 18.01 23.17
CA THR A 411 -1.50 18.92 24.32
C THR A 411 -0.26 18.60 25.16
N ASP A 412 0.06 17.32 25.34
CA ASP A 412 1.28 16.85 26.02
C ASP A 412 2.56 17.17 25.23
N MET A 413 2.50 17.25 23.90
CA MET A 413 3.62 17.70 23.06
C MET A 413 3.75 19.23 23.09
N LEU A 414 2.64 19.97 22.97
CA LEU A 414 2.62 21.43 23.07
C LEU A 414 3.22 21.91 24.41
N GLN A 415 2.80 21.32 25.53
CA GLN A 415 3.33 21.62 26.86
C GLN A 415 4.84 21.38 26.95
N LYS A 416 5.34 20.27 26.39
CA LYS A 416 6.78 19.92 26.39
C LYS A 416 7.64 20.80 25.48
N LEU A 417 7.03 21.55 24.57
CA LEU A 417 7.72 22.48 23.66
C LEU A 417 7.57 23.96 24.06
N ASP A 418 6.90 24.21 25.19
CA ASP A 418 6.45 25.54 25.62
C ASP A 418 5.68 26.29 24.50
N MET A 419 4.73 25.58 23.90
CA MET A 419 3.90 26.10 22.81
C MET A 419 2.46 26.19 23.26
N LYS A 420 1.84 27.37 23.07
CA LYS A 420 0.40 27.55 23.27
C LYS A 420 -0.37 26.81 22.18
N LEU A 421 -1.50 26.23 22.57
CA LEU A 421 -2.52 25.73 21.65
C LEU A 421 -3.16 26.93 20.94
N GLU A 422 -3.23 26.87 19.61
CA GLU A 422 -3.93 27.85 18.77
C GLU A 422 -5.26 27.27 18.31
N GLY A 423 -6.33 28.09 18.29
CA GLY A 423 -7.66 27.60 17.91
C GLY A 423 -8.32 26.72 18.97
N ARG A 424 -9.10 25.72 18.54
CA ARG A 424 -9.91 24.85 19.40
C ARG A 424 -9.44 23.40 19.35
N HIS A 425 -9.04 22.84 20.50
CA HIS A 425 -8.76 21.40 20.65
C HIS A 425 -9.99 20.56 20.27
N HIS A 426 -9.81 19.47 19.53
CA HIS A 426 -10.88 18.68 18.90
C HIS A 426 -11.66 19.42 17.81
N SER A 427 -11.11 20.49 17.21
CA SER A 427 -11.47 20.85 15.83
C SER A 427 -10.35 20.31 14.94
N GLY A 428 -10.70 19.43 14.00
CA GLY A 428 -9.68 18.67 13.29
C GLY A 428 -8.71 19.55 12.50
N ILE A 429 -9.15 20.69 11.95
CA ILE A 429 -8.25 21.64 11.27
C ILE A 429 -7.28 22.33 12.24
N ASP A 430 -7.71 22.70 13.44
CA ASP A 430 -6.86 23.38 14.42
C ASP A 430 -5.89 22.39 15.07
N ASP A 431 -6.33 21.16 15.32
CA ASP A 431 -5.45 20.08 15.75
C ASP A 431 -4.41 19.77 14.66
N CYS A 432 -4.80 19.71 13.37
CA CYS A 432 -3.86 19.64 12.24
C CYS A 432 -2.84 20.78 12.22
N ARG A 433 -3.26 22.04 12.42
CA ARG A 433 -2.37 23.22 12.45
C ARG A 433 -1.38 23.15 13.63
N ASN A 434 -1.84 22.78 14.82
CA ASN A 434 -0.97 22.62 15.99
C ASN A 434 0.03 21.46 15.82
N LEU A 435 -0.40 20.32 15.27
CA LEU A 435 0.47 19.19 14.94
C LEU A 435 1.47 19.53 13.82
N ALA A 436 1.11 20.39 12.87
CA ALA A 436 2.03 20.96 11.89
C ALA A 436 3.08 21.88 12.54
N ARG A 437 2.68 22.76 13.48
CA ARG A 437 3.61 23.59 14.27
C ARG A 437 4.59 22.73 15.09
N ILE A 438 4.12 21.65 15.73
CA ILE A 438 4.97 20.66 16.42
C ILE A 438 5.93 19.99 15.42
N SER A 439 5.44 19.61 14.24
CA SER A 439 6.25 18.96 13.20
C SER A 439 7.37 19.88 12.70
N ILE A 440 7.08 21.17 12.48
CA ILE A 440 8.07 22.19 12.14
C ILE A 440 9.14 22.31 13.24
N ARG A 441 8.75 22.39 14.51
CA ARG A 441 9.70 22.42 15.64
C ARG A 441 10.58 21.16 15.71
N MET A 442 10.08 20.00 15.27
CA MET A 442 10.89 18.78 15.11
C MET A 442 11.87 18.90 13.93
N LEU A 443 11.43 19.43 12.77
CA LEU A 443 12.30 19.72 11.63
C LEU A 443 13.42 20.72 11.97
N ASP A 444 13.19 21.67 12.88
CA ASP A 444 14.21 22.58 13.39
C ASP A 444 15.33 21.90 14.19
N LYS A 445 15.06 20.71 14.73
CA LYS A 445 16.08 19.84 15.34
C LYS A 445 16.76 18.92 14.33
N ASN A 446 16.57 19.16 13.03
CA ASN A 446 17.00 18.30 11.91
C ASN A 446 16.44 16.86 12.02
N PHE A 447 15.27 16.69 12.64
CA PHE A 447 14.61 15.40 12.75
C PHE A 447 14.02 14.99 11.41
N LYS A 448 14.49 13.87 10.84
CA LYS A 448 13.89 13.29 9.64
C LYS A 448 12.67 12.46 10.01
N PHE A 449 11.49 12.81 9.48
CA PHE A 449 10.29 12.00 9.67
C PHE A 449 10.37 10.68 8.89
N CYS A 450 9.94 9.58 9.50
CA CYS A 450 9.79 8.27 8.87
C CYS A 450 8.44 7.64 9.21
N PRO A 451 7.94 6.67 8.44
CA PRO A 451 6.70 5.98 8.79
C PRO A 451 6.93 5.08 9.99
N THR A 452 6.11 5.21 11.02
CA THR A 452 6.15 4.34 12.21
C THR A 452 5.14 3.20 12.10
N ALA A 453 4.08 3.39 11.30
CA ALA A 453 2.94 2.50 11.23
C ALA A 453 2.39 2.33 9.81
N SER A 454 1.73 1.18 9.60
CA SER A 454 1.05 0.84 8.36
C SER A 454 -0.13 -0.08 8.61
N SER A 455 -1.15 0.04 7.76
CA SER A 455 -2.25 -0.90 7.63
C SER A 455 -1.96 -2.02 6.61
N ASP A 456 -1.08 -1.79 5.64
CA ASP A 456 -0.59 -2.80 4.70
C ASP A 456 0.56 -3.63 5.31
N ARG A 457 0.52 -4.95 5.09
CA ARG A 457 1.53 -5.91 5.55
C ARG A 457 2.86 -5.78 4.81
N SER A 458 2.84 -5.38 3.54
CA SER A 458 4.05 -5.19 2.72
C SER A 458 4.93 -4.08 3.29
N HIS A 459 4.34 -2.94 3.68
CA HIS A 459 5.07 -1.85 4.30
C HIS A 459 5.56 -2.17 5.73
N LYS A 460 5.01 -3.16 6.44
CA LYS A 460 5.50 -3.50 7.79
C LYS A 460 6.94 -4.01 7.78
N ALA A 461 7.34 -4.77 6.76
CA ALA A 461 8.73 -5.20 6.60
C ALA A 461 9.66 -4.00 6.31
N TYR A 462 9.20 -3.07 5.47
CA TYR A 462 9.91 -1.81 5.18
C TYR A 462 10.09 -0.94 6.44
N ILE A 463 9.03 -0.71 7.22
CA ILE A 463 9.07 0.01 8.50
C ILE A 463 9.98 -0.69 9.52
N GLN A 464 9.92 -2.02 9.60
CA GLN A 464 10.80 -2.81 10.48
C GLN A 464 12.28 -2.77 10.06
N ALA A 465 12.56 -2.54 8.77
CA ALA A 465 13.93 -2.39 8.27
C ALA A 465 14.46 -0.96 8.43
N ILE A 466 13.63 0.07 8.25
CA ILE A 466 14.02 1.48 8.45
C ILE A 466 14.20 1.80 9.94
N ASN A 467 13.23 1.43 10.79
CA ASN A 467 13.21 1.85 12.20
C ASN A 467 14.55 1.60 12.94
N PRO A 468 15.25 0.47 12.80
CA PRO A 468 16.55 0.24 13.46
C PRO A 468 17.70 1.07 12.89
N VAL A 469 17.64 1.51 11.63
CA VAL A 469 18.69 2.37 11.03
C VAL A 469 18.41 3.82 11.38
N TRP A 470 17.17 4.27 11.17
CA TRP A 470 16.67 5.58 11.55
C TRP A 470 16.85 5.86 13.06
N LYS A 471 16.57 4.89 13.94
CA LYS A 471 16.89 5.02 15.37
C LYS A 471 18.38 5.18 15.64
N ARG A 472 19.26 4.51 14.88
CA ARG A 472 20.72 4.63 15.08
C ARG A 472 21.28 5.97 14.60
N GLU A 473 20.71 6.54 13.53
CA GLU A 473 21.14 7.84 13.00
C GLU A 473 20.58 9.03 13.80
N PHE A 474 19.32 8.97 14.21
CA PHE A 474 18.62 10.15 14.77
C PHE A 474 18.37 10.07 16.29
N VAL A 475 18.45 8.90 16.93
CA VAL A 475 18.52 8.81 18.40
C VAL A 475 19.99 8.83 18.81
N LYS A 476 20.54 10.04 19.01
CA LYS A 476 21.80 10.19 19.75
C LYS A 476 21.64 9.45 21.09
N LYS A 477 22.57 8.53 21.40
CA LYS A 477 22.60 7.85 22.70
C LYS A 477 22.49 8.90 23.81
N PRO A 478 21.71 8.68 24.88
CA PRO A 478 21.67 9.62 25.99
C PRO A 478 23.10 9.84 26.49
N TYR A 479 23.43 11.11 26.68
CA TYR A 479 24.76 11.55 27.12
C TYR A 479 25.10 10.83 28.43
N ARG A 480 25.96 9.80 28.36
CA ARG A 480 26.53 9.18 29.55
C ARG A 480 27.48 10.20 30.15
N GLY A 481 26.96 11.03 31.05
CA GLY A 481 27.72 12.05 31.75
C GLY A 481 29.01 11.46 32.30
N GLY A 482 30.13 12.10 31.97
CA GLY A 482 31.45 11.69 32.41
C GLY A 482 31.61 11.90 33.91
N GLY A 483 31.07 10.97 34.70
CA GLY A 483 31.28 10.91 36.15
C GLY A 483 32.73 10.56 36.44
N ARG A 484 33.59 11.58 36.53
CA ARG A 484 34.90 11.46 37.16
C ARG A 484 34.69 10.89 38.56
N ARG A 485 35.15 9.66 38.80
CA ARG A 485 35.21 9.08 40.15
C ARG A 485 36.28 9.81 40.95
N TYR A 486 35.90 10.88 41.64
CA TYR A 486 36.67 11.36 42.79
C TYR A 486 36.52 10.33 43.92
N GLY A 487 37.59 9.58 44.17
CA GLY A 487 37.67 8.67 45.30
C GLY A 487 37.98 9.42 46.59
N GLY A 488 36.94 9.78 47.35
CA GLY A 488 37.07 10.34 48.70
C GLY A 488 36.47 9.41 49.74
N ARG A 489 37.29 8.56 50.39
CA ARG A 489 36.84 7.75 51.54
C ARG A 489 36.85 8.60 52.82
N GLY A 490 35.75 9.29 53.11
CA GLY A 490 35.48 9.85 54.43
C GLY A 490 34.88 8.81 55.37
N ARG A 491 35.70 8.14 56.18
CA ARG A 491 35.23 7.47 57.41
C ARG A 491 35.19 8.50 58.52
N VAL A 492 34.05 8.70 59.17
CA VAL A 492 33.98 9.22 60.54
C VAL A 492 33.07 8.29 61.34
N ARG A 493 33.47 7.96 62.57
CA ARG A 493 32.68 7.21 63.55
C ARG A 493 32.05 8.20 64.53
N ARG A 494 30.88 7.82 65.05
CA ARG A 494 29.98 8.56 65.96
C ARG A 494 29.14 9.60 65.22
#